data_AF-A0A6S7E922-F1
#
_entry.id   AF-A0A6S7E922-F1
#
_cell.length_a   1.000
_cell.length_b   1.000
_cell.length_c   1.000
_cell.angle_alpha   90.00
_cell.angle_beta   90.00
_cell.angle_gamma   90.00
#
_symmetry.space_group_name_H-M   'P 1'
#
loop_
_entity.id
_entity.type
_entity.pdbx_description
1 polymer ?
#
loop_
_entity_poly.entity_id
_entity_poly.type
_entity_poly.pdbx_seq_one_letter_code
_entity_poly.pdbx_strand_id
1 'polypeptide(L)'
;MASVIEFSKLSYQHPGADAPVIQGLSLAIEAGSFVAVVGGSGVGKSTLLRAAAGLADPASGEVRFQAPARPGRRSRAVVFQDSRLMPWRTVGGNVGYGLEGLGLDRQERQQRIDAALQLTGLADYGHRWPHQLSGGQAQRVGIARALAVKPDLLLMDEPFSAVDAITRRNLQQELIRVWQASGAAVLFVTHDIEEAVFLADKVVVLGGRPANIAGHYDIDLPRPRDRADPAFARQVAAIAHTLEHH
;
A
#
# COMPACT_ATOMS: atom_id res chain seq x y z
N MET A 1 -15.24 3.73 -14.19
CA MET A 1 -14.69 2.39 -13.84
C MET A 1 -15.30 1.97 -12.52
N ALA A 2 -15.48 0.67 -12.26
CA ALA A 2 -16.03 0.20 -10.99
C ALA A 2 -14.99 0.37 -9.85
N SER A 3 -15.45 0.75 -8.66
CA SER A 3 -14.61 0.82 -7.46
C SER A 3 -14.32 -0.59 -6.93
N VAL A 4 -13.07 -0.84 -6.52
CA VAL A 4 -12.69 -2.05 -5.78
C VAL A 4 -12.98 -1.90 -4.30
N ILE A 5 -12.85 -0.67 -3.78
CA ILE A 5 -13.24 -0.32 -2.42
C ILE A 5 -13.82 1.09 -2.38
N GLU A 6 -14.84 1.27 -1.53
CA GLU A 6 -15.53 2.53 -1.32
C GLU A 6 -15.70 2.79 0.19
N PHE A 7 -15.36 4.00 0.60
CA PHE A 7 -15.59 4.55 1.93
C PHE A 7 -16.72 5.57 1.83
N SER A 8 -17.78 5.38 2.61
CA SER A 8 -18.95 6.27 2.59
C SER A 8 -19.14 6.88 3.98
N LYS A 9 -18.83 8.18 4.11
CA LYS A 9 -18.91 8.94 5.38
C LYS A 9 -18.21 8.23 6.56
N LEU A 10 -17.08 7.59 6.29
CA LEU A 10 -16.28 6.87 7.27
C LEU A 10 -15.93 7.79 8.44
N SER A 11 -16.34 7.39 9.65
CA SER A 11 -15.81 7.95 10.88
C SER A 11 -15.19 6.83 11.72
N TYR A 12 -14.04 7.10 12.32
CA TYR A 12 -13.35 6.15 13.18
C TYR A 12 -12.87 6.82 14.45
N GLN A 13 -13.09 6.16 15.58
CA GLN A 13 -12.66 6.58 16.90
C GLN A 13 -11.94 5.42 17.58
N HIS A 14 -10.79 5.68 18.19
CA HIS A 14 -10.13 4.64 18.98
C HIS A 14 -10.99 4.28 20.20
N PRO A 15 -11.02 3.00 20.61
CA PRO A 15 -11.69 2.61 21.84
C PRO A 15 -11.20 3.46 23.03
N GLY A 16 -12.14 4.10 23.73
CA GLY A 16 -11.84 4.95 24.90
C GLY A 16 -11.25 6.33 24.59
N ALA A 17 -11.14 6.73 23.32
CA ALA A 17 -10.77 8.11 22.98
C ALA A 17 -11.96 9.06 23.09
N ASP A 18 -11.72 10.33 23.39
CA ASP A 18 -12.78 11.36 23.53
C ASP A 18 -13.23 11.95 22.18
N ALA A 19 -12.44 11.78 21.12
CA ALA A 19 -12.70 12.34 19.81
C ALA A 19 -12.35 11.35 18.68
N PRO A 20 -13.04 11.42 17.54
CA PRO A 20 -12.71 10.62 16.37
C PRO A 20 -11.34 11.00 15.79
N VAL A 21 -10.67 10.02 15.18
CA VAL A 21 -9.45 10.24 14.37
C VAL A 21 -9.79 10.59 12.93
N ILE A 22 -10.85 9.99 12.38
CA ILE A 22 -11.37 10.28 11.04
C ILE A 22 -12.85 10.65 11.21
N GLN A 23 -13.32 11.67 10.50
CA GLN A 23 -14.73 12.08 10.56
C GLN A 23 -15.31 12.30 9.16
N GLY A 24 -16.34 11.51 8.82
CA GLY A 24 -17.15 11.69 7.61
C GLY A 24 -16.42 11.53 6.27
N LEU A 25 -15.27 10.83 6.24
CA LEU A 25 -14.43 10.71 5.06
C LEU A 25 -15.11 9.85 3.98
N SER A 26 -15.15 10.34 2.74
CA SER A 26 -15.66 9.58 1.60
C SER A 26 -14.58 9.48 0.52
N LEU A 27 -14.29 8.26 0.09
CA LEU A 27 -13.22 7.97 -0.87
C LEU A 27 -13.59 6.72 -1.67
N ALA A 28 -13.29 6.71 -2.96
CA ALA A 28 -13.42 5.52 -3.79
C ALA A 28 -12.09 5.22 -4.47
N ILE A 29 -11.77 3.94 -4.61
CA ILE A 29 -10.56 3.47 -5.28
C ILE A 29 -10.99 2.57 -6.43
N GLU A 30 -10.71 3.01 -7.65
CA GLU A 30 -11.08 2.28 -8.86
C GLU A 30 -10.20 1.05 -9.09
N ALA A 31 -10.76 0.03 -9.74
CA ALA A 31 -9.97 -1.12 -10.19
C ALA A 31 -8.80 -0.68 -11.07
N GLY A 32 -7.62 -1.24 -10.82
CA GLY A 32 -6.41 -0.91 -11.58
C GLY A 32 -5.84 0.49 -11.30
N SER A 33 -6.42 1.30 -10.42
CA SER A 33 -5.87 2.62 -10.07
C SER A 33 -4.78 2.52 -8.99
N PHE A 34 -3.84 3.45 -9.02
CA PHE A 34 -2.88 3.67 -7.94
C PHE A 34 -3.27 4.95 -7.20
N VAL A 35 -3.80 4.83 -5.98
CA VAL A 35 -4.19 5.97 -5.14
C VAL A 35 -3.21 6.11 -3.99
N ALA A 36 -2.55 7.26 -3.90
CA ALA A 36 -1.73 7.61 -2.74
C ALA A 36 -2.49 8.52 -1.78
N VAL A 37 -2.32 8.27 -0.48
CA VAL A 37 -2.82 9.09 0.61
C VAL A 37 -1.64 9.69 1.33
N VAL A 38 -1.56 11.02 1.32
CA VAL A 38 -0.54 11.81 2.01
C VAL A 38 -1.18 12.60 3.13
N GLY A 39 -0.38 13.00 4.12
CA GLY A 39 -0.90 13.70 5.30
C GLY A 39 0.14 13.74 6.41
N GLY A 40 -0.03 14.66 7.36
CA GLY A 40 0.86 14.80 8.51
C GLY A 40 0.98 13.53 9.36
N SER A 41 1.98 13.48 10.24
CA SER A 41 2.11 12.37 11.19
C SER A 41 0.90 12.33 12.14
N GLY A 42 0.33 11.14 12.33
CA GLY A 42 -0.80 10.93 13.24
C GLY A 42 -2.17 11.38 12.73
N VAL A 43 -2.31 11.84 11.47
CA VAL A 43 -3.61 12.26 10.89
C VAL A 43 -4.55 11.09 10.54
N GLY A 44 -4.25 9.86 10.95
CA GLY A 44 -5.15 8.72 10.70
C GLY A 44 -4.98 7.99 9.37
N LYS A 45 -3.89 8.20 8.62
CA LYS A 45 -3.60 7.46 7.37
C LYS A 45 -3.58 5.93 7.59
N SER A 46 -2.85 5.47 8.61
CA SER A 46 -2.82 4.04 8.98
C SER A 46 -4.18 3.51 9.45
N THR A 47 -5.02 4.38 10.04
CA THR A 47 -6.39 4.03 10.43
C THR A 47 -7.27 3.82 9.19
N LEU A 48 -7.20 4.71 8.21
CA LEU A 48 -7.88 4.54 6.92
C LEU A 48 -7.47 3.23 6.23
N LEU A 49 -6.17 2.94 6.21
CA LEU A 49 -5.64 1.71 5.63
C LEU A 49 -6.10 0.45 6.39
N ARG A 50 -6.16 0.49 7.72
CA ARG A 50 -6.70 -0.62 8.53
C ARG A 50 -8.19 -0.84 8.29
N ALA A 51 -8.98 0.23 8.15
CA ALA A 51 -10.38 0.13 7.79
C ALA A 51 -10.55 -0.53 6.40
N ALA A 52 -9.73 -0.12 5.43
CA ALA A 52 -9.67 -0.74 4.09
C ALA A 52 -9.35 -2.25 4.13
N ALA A 53 -8.43 -2.64 5.03
CA ALA A 53 -8.04 -4.02 5.26
C ALA A 53 -9.13 -4.86 5.97
N GLY A 54 -10.16 -4.23 6.54
CA GLY A 54 -11.11 -4.88 7.44
C GLY A 54 -10.53 -5.23 8.81
N LEU A 55 -9.54 -4.45 9.27
CA LEU A 55 -8.87 -4.61 10.57
C LEU A 55 -9.32 -3.58 11.61
N ALA A 56 -10.16 -2.63 11.21
CA ALA A 56 -10.68 -1.57 12.05
C ALA A 56 -12.12 -1.25 11.63
N ASP A 57 -13.07 -1.48 12.53
CA ASP A 57 -14.47 -1.24 12.24
C ASP A 57 -14.81 0.26 12.33
N PRO A 58 -15.62 0.78 11.40
CA PRO A 58 -16.06 2.17 11.44
C PRO A 58 -16.93 2.43 12.67
N ALA A 59 -16.77 3.59 13.30
CA ALA A 59 -17.71 4.07 14.31
C ALA A 59 -19.03 4.52 13.67
N SER A 60 -18.97 5.07 12.46
CA SER A 60 -20.13 5.35 11.60
C SER A 60 -19.70 5.39 10.12
N GLY A 61 -20.68 5.33 9.23
CA GLY A 61 -20.43 5.17 7.79
C GLY A 61 -20.21 3.70 7.39
N GLU A 62 -19.71 3.48 6.17
CA GLU A 62 -19.51 2.14 5.61
C GLU A 62 -18.17 2.05 4.86
N VAL A 63 -17.54 0.87 4.89
CA VAL A 63 -16.43 0.50 4.01
C VAL A 63 -16.86 -0.73 3.21
N ARG A 64 -17.03 -0.57 1.89
CA ARG A 64 -17.52 -1.61 1.00
C ARG A 64 -16.41 -2.08 0.07
N PHE A 65 -15.97 -3.33 0.24
CA PHE A 65 -15.06 -4.01 -0.68
C PHE A 65 -15.85 -4.79 -1.73
N GLN A 66 -15.59 -4.54 -3.01
CA GLN A 66 -16.45 -4.98 -4.12
C GLN A 66 -15.77 -5.96 -5.08
N ALA A 67 -14.51 -6.35 -4.86
CA ALA A 67 -13.83 -7.30 -5.73
C ALA A 67 -14.27 -8.75 -5.44
N PRO A 68 -14.53 -9.57 -6.48
CA PRO A 68 -14.95 -10.95 -6.32
C PRO A 68 -13.83 -11.81 -5.71
N ALA A 69 -14.23 -12.81 -4.92
CA ALA A 69 -13.30 -13.84 -4.49
C ALA A 69 -12.87 -14.69 -5.70
N ARG A 70 -11.56 -14.91 -5.87
CA ARG A 70 -11.00 -15.72 -6.96
C ARG A 70 -10.21 -16.89 -6.39
N PRO A 71 -10.41 -18.13 -6.90
CA PRO A 71 -9.63 -19.28 -6.48
C PRO A 71 -8.13 -19.04 -6.62
N GLY A 72 -7.34 -19.57 -5.69
CA GLY A 72 -5.89 -19.44 -5.74
C GLY A 72 -5.35 -18.03 -5.45
N ARG A 73 -6.16 -17.08 -4.97
CA ARG A 73 -5.76 -15.69 -4.68
C ARG A 73 -6.33 -15.21 -3.34
N ARG A 74 -5.72 -14.18 -2.77
CA ARG A 74 -6.32 -13.41 -1.65
C ARG A 74 -6.72 -12.04 -2.19
N SER A 75 -8.00 -11.65 -2.10
CA SER A 75 -8.47 -10.41 -2.72
C SER A 75 -7.85 -9.14 -2.12
N ARG A 76 -7.37 -9.18 -0.87
CA ARG A 76 -6.67 -8.07 -0.20
C ARG A 76 -5.31 -8.52 0.32
N ALA A 77 -4.30 -7.66 0.22
CA ALA A 77 -3.01 -7.87 0.85
C ALA A 77 -2.51 -6.55 1.48
N VAL A 78 -1.84 -6.66 2.63
CA VAL A 78 -1.34 -5.50 3.39
C VAL A 78 0.17 -5.58 3.56
N VAL A 79 0.84 -4.48 3.28
CA VAL A 79 2.25 -4.21 3.62
C VAL A 79 2.25 -3.14 4.71
N PHE A 80 2.64 -3.50 5.92
CA PHE A 80 2.75 -2.57 7.04
C PHE A 80 4.14 -1.90 7.06
N GLN A 81 4.25 -0.78 7.77
CA GLN A 81 5.52 -0.09 8.02
C GLN A 81 6.53 -0.98 8.76
N ASP A 82 6.06 -1.76 9.74
CA ASP A 82 6.82 -2.88 10.30
C ASP A 82 6.56 -4.13 9.45
N SER A 83 7.64 -4.73 8.95
CA SER A 83 7.63 -5.96 8.15
C SER A 83 6.81 -7.10 8.76
N ARG A 84 6.69 -7.17 10.10
CA ARG A 84 5.95 -8.22 10.82
C ARG A 84 6.23 -9.61 10.27
N LEU A 85 7.52 -9.93 10.07
CA LEU A 85 7.94 -11.25 9.64
C LEU A 85 7.82 -12.22 10.83
N MET A 86 7.40 -13.45 10.55
CA MET A 86 7.35 -14.51 11.54
C MET A 86 8.79 -15.00 11.80
N PRO A 87 9.36 -14.81 13.00
CA PRO A 87 10.76 -15.11 13.28
C PRO A 87 11.07 -16.61 13.21
N TRP A 88 10.06 -17.47 13.36
CA TRP A 88 10.15 -18.93 13.27
C TRP A 88 9.92 -19.48 11.85
N ARG A 89 9.87 -18.63 10.82
CA ARG A 89 9.82 -19.05 9.41
C ARG A 89 10.97 -18.43 8.64
N THR A 90 11.50 -19.15 7.66
CA THR A 90 12.45 -18.58 6.69
C THR A 90 11.80 -17.47 5.87
N VAL A 91 12.60 -16.74 5.09
CA VAL A 91 12.10 -15.74 4.13
C VAL A 91 11.10 -16.36 3.15
N GLY A 92 11.44 -17.49 2.53
CA GLY A 92 10.52 -18.21 1.65
C GLY A 92 9.27 -18.69 2.38
N GLY A 93 9.41 -19.13 3.64
CA GLY A 93 8.28 -19.49 4.50
C GLY A 93 7.37 -18.31 4.86
N ASN A 94 7.93 -17.11 5.00
CA ASN A 94 7.19 -15.87 5.22
C ASN A 94 6.41 -15.46 3.97
N VAL A 95 7.04 -15.47 2.80
CA VAL A 95 6.36 -15.19 1.51
C VAL A 95 5.27 -16.23 1.24
N GLY A 96 5.59 -17.50 1.45
CA GLY A 96 4.68 -18.61 1.22
C GLY A 96 3.50 -18.71 2.19
N TYR A 97 3.51 -17.97 3.30
CA TYR A 97 2.43 -18.01 4.29
C TYR A 97 1.11 -17.49 3.73
N GLY A 98 1.13 -16.41 2.95
CA GLY A 98 -0.08 -15.86 2.32
C GLY A 98 -0.75 -16.84 1.33
N LEU A 99 0.02 -17.80 0.83
CA LEU A 99 -0.42 -18.82 -0.12
C LEU A 99 -1.07 -20.04 0.55
N GLU A 100 -0.97 -20.17 1.87
CA GLU A 100 -1.56 -21.30 2.60
C GLU A 100 -3.09 -21.24 2.52
N GLY A 101 -3.73 -22.39 2.31
CA GLY A 101 -5.19 -22.51 2.17
C GLY A 101 -5.76 -22.00 0.84
N LEU A 102 -4.93 -21.64 -0.14
CA LEU A 102 -5.39 -21.22 -1.47
C LEU A 102 -5.64 -22.37 -2.46
N GLY A 103 -5.44 -23.63 -2.04
CA GLY A 103 -5.62 -24.80 -2.91
C GLY A 103 -4.57 -24.93 -4.01
N LEU A 104 -3.42 -24.27 -3.87
CA LEU A 104 -2.31 -24.36 -4.81
C LEU A 104 -1.52 -25.65 -4.59
N ASP A 105 -1.07 -26.28 -5.66
CA ASP A 105 -0.10 -27.36 -5.55
C ASP A 105 1.28 -26.84 -5.11
N ARG A 106 2.18 -27.78 -4.79
CA ARG A 106 3.52 -27.45 -4.30
C ARG A 106 4.36 -26.68 -5.32
N GLN A 107 4.21 -26.99 -6.61
CA GLN A 107 5.00 -26.40 -7.68
C GLN A 107 4.58 -24.94 -7.91
N GLU A 108 3.29 -24.69 -8.07
CA GLU A 108 2.69 -23.35 -8.22
C GLU A 108 2.99 -22.49 -6.99
N ARG A 109 2.91 -23.05 -5.77
CA ARG A 109 3.29 -22.34 -4.55
C ARG A 109 4.75 -21.89 -4.58
N GLN A 110 5.66 -22.79 -4.96
CA GLN A 110 7.09 -22.47 -5.03
C GLN A 110 7.37 -21.41 -6.11
N GLN A 111 6.79 -21.55 -7.30
CA GLN A 111 6.93 -20.58 -8.39
C GLN A 111 6.49 -19.17 -7.98
N ARG A 112 5.40 -19.04 -7.22
CA ARG A 112 4.96 -17.73 -6.72
C ARG A 112 5.89 -17.13 -5.67
N ILE A 113 6.46 -17.97 -4.80
CA ILE A 113 7.45 -17.53 -3.81
C ILE A 113 8.69 -17.00 -4.53
N ASP A 114 9.21 -17.77 -5.47
CA ASP A 114 10.44 -17.42 -6.21
C ASP A 114 10.25 -16.16 -7.05
N ALA A 115 9.12 -16.05 -7.77
CA ALA A 115 8.79 -14.87 -8.54
C ALA A 115 8.68 -13.61 -7.65
N ALA A 116 8.03 -13.72 -6.48
CA ALA A 116 7.89 -12.57 -5.56
C ALA A 116 9.24 -12.16 -4.93
N LEU A 117 10.11 -13.12 -4.63
CA LEU A 117 11.47 -12.83 -4.15
C LEU A 117 12.34 -12.21 -5.25
N GLN A 118 12.21 -12.67 -6.49
CA GLN A 118 12.91 -12.08 -7.64
C GLN A 118 12.50 -10.62 -7.85
N LEU A 119 11.20 -10.32 -7.83
CA LEU A 119 10.67 -8.95 -7.98
C LEU A 119 11.18 -7.97 -6.92
N THR A 120 11.54 -8.48 -5.74
CA THR A 120 12.03 -7.66 -4.63
C THR A 120 13.56 -7.70 -4.48
N GLY A 121 14.27 -8.33 -5.43
CA GLY A 121 15.73 -8.44 -5.40
C GLY A 121 16.25 -9.30 -4.24
N LEU A 122 15.49 -10.34 -3.88
CA LEU A 122 15.75 -11.26 -2.76
C LEU A 122 15.73 -12.73 -3.18
N ALA A 123 15.97 -13.03 -4.47
CA ALA A 123 15.92 -14.40 -5.01
C ALA A 123 16.73 -15.40 -4.17
N ASP A 124 17.97 -15.04 -3.80
CA ASP A 124 18.87 -15.93 -3.05
C ASP A 124 18.62 -15.95 -1.53
N TYR A 125 17.59 -15.26 -1.04
CA TYR A 125 17.34 -15.07 0.39
C TYR A 125 16.33 -16.07 0.95
N GLY A 126 15.68 -16.88 0.11
CA GLY A 126 14.57 -17.76 0.51
C GLY A 126 14.85 -18.66 1.72
N HIS A 127 16.09 -19.10 1.90
CA HIS A 127 16.51 -19.97 3.01
C HIS A 127 16.92 -19.22 4.29
N ARG A 128 17.09 -17.90 4.24
CA ARG A 128 17.50 -17.10 5.39
C ARG A 128 16.35 -16.94 6.39
N TRP A 129 16.71 -16.58 7.62
CA TRP A 129 15.79 -16.26 8.70
C TRP A 129 15.66 -14.74 8.90
N PRO A 130 14.53 -14.24 9.43
CA PRO A 130 14.31 -12.81 9.61
C PRO A 130 15.40 -12.07 10.40
N HIS A 131 15.98 -12.70 11.42
CA HIS A 131 17.07 -12.11 12.22
C HIS A 131 18.38 -11.91 11.44
N GLN A 132 18.50 -12.50 10.24
CA GLN A 132 19.66 -12.36 9.35
C GLN A 132 19.45 -11.24 8.31
N LEU A 133 18.35 -10.50 8.39
CA LEU A 133 17.99 -9.45 7.44
C LEU A 133 18.23 -8.06 8.03
N SER A 134 18.64 -7.12 7.19
CA SER A 134 18.50 -5.70 7.50
C SER A 134 17.03 -5.28 7.52
N GLY A 135 16.71 -4.14 8.14
CA GLY A 135 15.33 -3.60 8.14
C GLY A 135 14.76 -3.45 6.71
N GLY A 136 15.55 -2.89 5.79
CA GLY A 136 15.15 -2.76 4.38
C GLY A 136 15.01 -4.09 3.64
N GLN A 137 15.77 -5.14 4.02
CA GLN A 137 15.55 -6.49 3.49
C GLN A 137 14.26 -7.10 4.05
N ALA A 138 14.00 -6.97 5.35
CA ALA A 138 12.78 -7.47 5.98
C ALA A 138 11.52 -6.81 5.38
N GLN A 139 11.60 -5.51 5.11
CA GLN A 139 10.52 -4.75 4.47
C GLN A 139 10.22 -5.26 3.05
N ARG A 140 11.27 -5.55 2.27
CA ARG A 140 11.14 -6.16 0.94
C ARG A 140 10.51 -7.55 0.99
N VAL A 141 10.79 -8.37 2.00
CA VAL A 141 10.09 -9.65 2.21
C VAL A 141 8.60 -9.43 2.49
N GLY A 142 8.24 -8.38 3.24
CA GLY A 142 6.85 -7.98 3.47
C GLY A 142 6.11 -7.64 2.17
N ILE A 143 6.77 -6.90 1.26
CA ILE A 143 6.25 -6.61 -0.09
C ILE A 143 6.10 -7.90 -0.90
N ALA A 144 7.11 -8.76 -0.94
CA ALA A 144 7.06 -10.05 -1.65
C ALA A 144 5.89 -10.92 -1.18
N ARG A 145 5.68 -11.02 0.14
CA ARG A 145 4.57 -11.75 0.76
C ARG A 145 3.20 -11.23 0.29
N ALA A 146 3.05 -9.90 0.16
CA ALA A 146 1.81 -9.29 -0.30
C ALA A 146 1.58 -9.47 -1.81
N LEU A 147 2.64 -9.46 -2.63
CA LEU A 147 2.53 -9.66 -4.07
C LEU A 147 2.28 -11.13 -4.45
N ALA A 148 2.84 -12.08 -3.70
CA ALA A 148 2.72 -13.52 -3.99
C ALA A 148 1.26 -14.00 -4.06
N VAL A 149 0.36 -13.42 -3.26
CA VAL A 149 -1.07 -13.80 -3.22
C VAL A 149 -1.90 -13.23 -4.36
N LYS A 150 -1.29 -12.43 -5.26
CA LYS A 150 -1.91 -11.77 -6.41
C LYS A 150 -3.19 -11.03 -5.98
N PRO A 151 -3.12 -9.96 -5.18
CA PRO A 151 -4.33 -9.29 -4.67
C PRO A 151 -5.14 -8.55 -5.74
N ASP A 152 -6.41 -8.26 -5.42
CA ASP A 152 -7.24 -7.28 -6.14
C ASP A 152 -6.99 -5.86 -5.61
N LEU A 153 -6.70 -5.76 -4.31
CA LEU A 153 -6.34 -4.52 -3.63
C LEU A 153 -5.06 -4.73 -2.80
N LEU A 154 -4.03 -3.96 -3.13
CA LEU A 154 -2.78 -3.88 -2.38
C LEU A 154 -2.80 -2.63 -1.49
N LEU A 155 -2.65 -2.85 -0.19
CA LEU A 155 -2.65 -1.82 0.84
C LEU A 155 -1.22 -1.66 1.36
N MET A 156 -0.64 -0.47 1.29
CA MET A 156 0.75 -0.27 1.72
C MET A 156 0.87 0.94 2.65
N ASP A 157 1.40 0.72 3.85
CA ASP A 157 1.60 1.74 4.89
C ASP A 157 3.10 2.03 5.03
N GLU A 158 3.55 3.16 4.48
CA GLU A 158 4.96 3.59 4.44
C GLU A 158 5.95 2.48 4.05
N PRO A 159 5.71 1.74 2.95
CA PRO A 159 6.39 0.48 2.67
C PRO A 159 7.88 0.64 2.35
N PHE A 160 8.37 1.87 2.14
CA PHE A 160 9.75 2.15 1.71
C PHE A 160 10.56 2.97 2.73
N SER A 161 9.99 3.26 3.90
CA SER A 161 10.61 4.08 4.95
C SER A 161 11.97 3.56 5.42
N ALA A 162 12.12 2.24 5.53
CA ALA A 162 13.35 1.57 6.00
C ALA A 162 14.33 1.15 4.88
N VAL A 163 14.10 1.59 3.63
CA VAL A 163 14.90 1.20 2.46
C VAL A 163 15.80 2.35 2.02
N ASP A 164 17.05 2.07 1.64
CA ASP A 164 17.98 3.07 1.11
C ASP A 164 17.49 3.67 -0.23
N ALA A 165 17.98 4.87 -0.58
CA ALA A 165 17.45 5.64 -1.70
C ALA A 165 17.56 4.94 -3.07
N ILE A 166 18.66 4.21 -3.33
CA ILE A 166 18.87 3.54 -4.63
C ILE A 166 17.94 2.33 -4.73
N THR A 167 17.93 1.48 -3.70
CA THR A 167 17.04 0.31 -3.66
C THR A 167 15.57 0.74 -3.69
N ARG A 168 15.21 1.83 -3.00
CA ARG A 168 13.85 2.39 -3.00
C ARG A 168 13.40 2.76 -4.41
N ARG A 169 14.22 3.49 -5.18
CA ARG A 169 13.88 3.87 -6.56
C ARG A 169 13.64 2.64 -7.45
N ASN A 170 14.49 1.63 -7.32
CA ASN A 170 14.33 0.38 -8.08
C ASN A 170 13.04 -0.34 -7.70
N LEU A 171 12.73 -0.47 -6.40
CA LEU A 171 11.48 -1.09 -5.94
C LEU A 171 10.24 -0.31 -6.39
N GLN A 172 10.29 1.03 -6.39
CA GLN A 172 9.19 1.86 -6.87
C GLN A 172 8.91 1.61 -8.36
N GLN A 173 9.97 1.49 -9.18
CA GLN A 173 9.84 1.14 -10.60
C GLN A 173 9.27 -0.27 -10.81
N GLU A 174 9.76 -1.25 -10.06
CA GLU A 174 9.25 -2.62 -10.13
C GLU A 174 7.80 -2.70 -9.63
N LEU A 175 7.44 -1.96 -8.59
CA LEU A 175 6.06 -1.88 -8.11
C LEU A 175 5.13 -1.33 -9.21
N ILE A 176 5.54 -0.27 -9.92
CA ILE A 176 4.78 0.26 -11.06
C ILE A 176 4.61 -0.81 -12.14
N ARG A 177 5.69 -1.51 -12.52
CA ARG A 177 5.64 -2.57 -13.55
C ARG A 177 4.68 -3.70 -13.17
N VAL A 178 4.79 -4.19 -11.93
CA VAL A 178 3.93 -5.27 -11.40
C VAL A 178 2.48 -4.82 -11.30
N TRP A 179 2.24 -3.62 -10.80
CA TRP A 179 0.91 -3.03 -10.72
C TRP A 179 0.26 -2.95 -12.12
N GLN A 180 0.94 -2.35 -13.10
CA GLN A 180 0.46 -2.24 -14.48
C GLN A 180 0.17 -3.61 -15.11
N ALA A 181 1.01 -4.61 -14.85
CA ALA A 181 0.81 -5.97 -15.37
C ALA A 181 -0.33 -6.73 -14.66
N SER A 182 -0.56 -6.45 -13.37
CA SER A 182 -1.52 -7.20 -12.54
C SER A 182 -2.97 -6.69 -12.65
N GLY A 183 -3.15 -5.40 -12.94
CA GLY A 183 -4.44 -4.72 -12.89
C GLY A 183 -5.02 -4.58 -11.47
N ALA A 184 -4.22 -4.83 -10.43
CA ALA A 184 -4.64 -4.63 -9.05
C ALA A 184 -4.84 -3.14 -8.74
N ALA A 185 -5.78 -2.81 -7.85
CA ALA A 185 -5.83 -1.48 -7.26
C ALA A 185 -4.76 -1.37 -6.16
N VAL A 186 -4.17 -0.18 -5.99
CA VAL A 186 -3.21 0.11 -4.92
C VAL A 186 -3.72 1.29 -4.09
N LEU A 187 -3.76 1.11 -2.77
CA LEU A 187 -3.89 2.19 -1.80
C LEU A 187 -2.57 2.32 -1.05
N PHE A 188 -1.88 3.42 -1.29
CA PHE A 188 -0.53 3.66 -0.82
C PHE A 188 -0.52 4.83 0.17
N VAL A 189 -0.13 4.59 1.40
CA VAL A 189 0.00 5.61 2.44
C VAL A 189 1.47 5.99 2.57
N THR A 190 1.77 7.29 2.47
CA THR A 190 3.11 7.82 2.68
C THR A 190 3.07 9.22 3.30
N HIS A 191 4.19 9.68 3.83
CA HIS A 191 4.42 11.08 4.17
C HIS A 191 5.30 11.79 3.13
N ASP A 192 5.82 11.08 2.13
CA ASP A 192 6.65 11.61 1.06
C ASP A 192 5.79 11.98 -0.16
N ILE A 193 5.69 13.28 -0.44
CA ILE A 193 4.87 13.81 -1.54
C ILE A 193 5.50 13.45 -2.90
N GLU A 194 6.82 13.49 -3.03
CA GLU A 194 7.48 13.10 -4.28
C GLU A 194 7.22 11.64 -4.60
N GLU A 195 7.23 10.78 -3.58
CA GLU A 195 6.87 9.37 -3.74
C GLU A 195 5.42 9.18 -4.19
N ALA A 196 4.49 9.91 -3.59
CA ALA A 196 3.08 9.89 -3.99
C ALA A 196 2.89 10.33 -5.45
N VAL A 197 3.49 11.46 -5.85
CA VAL A 197 3.44 11.99 -7.22
C VAL A 197 4.20 11.09 -8.20
N PHE A 198 5.21 10.33 -7.77
CA PHE A 198 5.92 9.40 -8.64
C PHE A 198 5.11 8.14 -8.94
N LEU A 199 4.39 7.61 -7.94
CA LEU A 199 3.71 6.31 -8.04
C LEU A 199 2.25 6.43 -8.52
N ALA A 200 1.49 7.38 -7.96
CA ALA A 200 0.04 7.33 -7.97
C ALA A 200 -0.61 8.00 -9.20
N ASP A 201 -1.75 7.49 -9.65
CA ASP A 201 -2.66 8.20 -10.55
C ASP A 201 -3.38 9.32 -9.83
N LYS A 202 -3.68 9.13 -8.54
CA LYS A 202 -4.39 10.10 -7.70
C LYS A 202 -3.70 10.27 -6.37
N VAL A 203 -3.57 11.50 -5.90
CA VAL A 203 -3.10 11.83 -4.56
C VAL A 203 -4.24 12.45 -3.75
N VAL A 204 -4.50 11.89 -2.58
CA VAL A 204 -5.48 12.37 -1.61
C VAL A 204 -4.71 12.92 -0.42
N VAL A 205 -4.97 14.17 -0.06
CA VAL A 205 -4.37 14.81 1.10
C VAL A 205 -5.33 14.69 2.29
N LEU A 206 -4.88 14.07 3.37
CA LEU A 206 -5.58 14.10 4.66
C LEU A 206 -5.02 15.21 5.54
N GLY A 207 -5.91 16.03 6.09
CA GLY A 207 -5.60 17.13 7.00
C GLY A 207 -6.61 17.20 8.15
N GLY A 208 -6.34 18.06 9.12
CA GLY A 208 -7.20 18.28 10.29
C GLY A 208 -7.13 17.23 11.40
N ARG A 209 -7.76 17.55 12.53
CA ARG A 209 -7.97 16.66 13.69
C ARG A 209 -9.37 16.94 14.26
N PRO A 210 -10.40 16.13 13.96
CA PRO A 210 -10.37 14.86 13.23
C PRO A 210 -9.99 15.00 11.75
N ALA A 211 -9.44 13.94 11.20
CA ALA A 211 -8.97 13.92 9.83
C ALA A 211 -10.11 13.85 8.82
N ASN A 212 -9.98 14.64 7.76
CA ASN A 212 -10.80 14.58 6.57
C ASN A 212 -9.94 14.85 5.32
N ILE A 213 -10.53 14.74 4.14
CA ILE A 213 -9.83 15.03 2.89
C ILE A 213 -9.70 16.54 2.73
N ALA A 214 -8.46 17.01 2.74
CA ALA A 214 -8.10 18.40 2.50
C ALA A 214 -7.89 18.70 1.00
N GLY A 215 -7.58 17.69 0.18
CA GLY A 215 -7.38 17.87 -1.25
C GLY A 215 -7.37 16.57 -2.06
N HIS A 216 -7.75 16.69 -3.33
CA HIS A 216 -7.72 15.63 -4.34
C HIS A 216 -6.94 16.11 -5.56
N TYR A 217 -5.99 15.32 -6.02
CA TYR A 217 -5.12 15.65 -7.14
C TYR A 217 -5.04 14.48 -8.11
N ASP A 218 -5.45 14.71 -9.36
CA ASP A 218 -5.18 13.79 -10.46
C ASP A 218 -3.77 14.05 -11.01
N ILE A 219 -2.93 13.02 -11.05
CA ILE A 219 -1.53 13.14 -11.49
C ILE A 219 -1.45 12.78 -12.97
N ASP A 220 -1.79 13.76 -13.81
CA ASP A 220 -1.74 13.67 -15.27
C ASP A 220 -0.30 13.84 -15.80
N LEU A 221 0.57 12.91 -15.42
CA LEU A 221 1.94 12.82 -15.89
C LEU A 221 2.18 11.43 -16.52
N PRO A 222 2.73 11.36 -17.74
CA PRO A 222 2.98 10.08 -18.41
C PRO A 222 3.99 9.23 -17.63
N ARG A 223 3.83 7.91 -17.72
CA ARG A 223 4.79 6.95 -17.15
C ARG A 223 5.73 6.41 -18.24
N PRO A 224 7.02 6.17 -17.94
CA PRO A 224 7.70 6.41 -16.66
C PRO A 224 7.85 7.91 -16.38
N ARG A 225 7.58 8.33 -15.14
CA ARG A 225 7.68 9.73 -14.73
C ARG A 225 9.14 10.11 -14.52
N ASP A 226 9.53 11.28 -15.04
CA ASP A 226 10.83 11.87 -14.75
C ASP A 226 10.67 12.89 -13.60
N ARG A 227 11.45 12.71 -12.52
CA ARG A 227 11.45 13.64 -11.38
C ARG A 227 12.09 14.98 -11.72
N ALA A 228 12.92 15.02 -12.77
CA ALA A 228 13.52 16.25 -13.27
C ALA A 228 12.54 17.07 -14.14
N ASP A 229 11.39 16.52 -14.53
CA ASP A 229 10.38 17.26 -15.28
C ASP A 229 9.82 18.41 -14.43
N PRO A 230 9.85 19.67 -14.91
CA PRO A 230 9.21 20.79 -14.21
C PRO A 230 7.72 20.57 -13.88
N ALA A 231 6.99 19.77 -14.68
CA ALA A 231 5.61 19.39 -14.40
C ALA A 231 5.48 18.53 -13.13
N PHE A 232 6.46 17.66 -12.88
CA PHE A 232 6.52 16.87 -11.65
C PHE A 232 6.67 17.79 -10.43
N ALA A 233 7.63 18.73 -10.47
CA ALA A 233 7.85 19.68 -9.39
C ALA A 233 6.63 20.56 -9.10
N ARG A 234 5.87 20.96 -10.14
CA ARG A 234 4.62 21.72 -9.96
C ARG A 234 3.54 20.92 -9.22
N GLN A 235 3.38 19.64 -9.55
CA GLN A 235 2.44 18.76 -8.85
C GLN A 235 2.81 18.59 -7.37
N VAL A 236 4.10 18.35 -7.09
CA VAL A 236 4.62 18.25 -5.72
C VAL A 236 4.35 19.54 -4.94
N ALA A 237 4.66 20.70 -5.52
CA ALA A 237 4.46 21.99 -4.86
C ALA A 237 2.97 22.27 -4.57
N ALA A 238 2.06 21.92 -5.49
CA ALA A 238 0.62 22.10 -5.29
C ALA A 238 0.08 21.24 -4.14
N ILE A 239 0.54 19.99 -4.02
CA ILE A 239 0.15 19.09 -2.94
C ILE A 239 0.77 19.53 -1.60
N ALA A 240 2.05 19.94 -1.61
CA ALA A 240 2.75 20.44 -0.44
C ALA A 240 2.06 21.68 0.14
N HIS A 241 1.66 22.61 -0.72
CA HIS A 241 0.92 23.81 -0.29
C HIS A 241 -0.36 23.45 0.49
N THR A 242 -1.18 22.51 0.00
CA THR A 242 -2.38 22.09 0.72
C THR A 242 -2.06 21.35 2.01
N LEU A 243 -0.98 20.56 2.05
CA LEU A 243 -0.55 19.88 3.27
C LEU A 243 -0.07 20.86 4.36
N GLU A 244 0.53 21.98 3.98
CA GLU A 244 1.02 23.00 4.92
C GLU A 244 -0.10 23.86 5.52
N HIS A 245 -1.26 23.94 4.86
CA HIS A 245 -2.36 24.84 5.22
C HIS A 245 -3.57 24.11 5.84
N HIS A 246 -3.49 22.78 6.08
CA HIS A 246 -4.57 21.94 6.61
C HIS A 246 -4.07 20.84 7.56
#